data_AF-A0A2V6TME9-F1
#
_entry.id   AF-A0A2V6TME9-F1
#
_cell.length_a   1.000
_cell.length_b   1.000
_cell.length_c   1.000
_cell.angle_alpha   90.00
_cell.angle_beta   90.00
_cell.angle_gamma   90.00
#
_symmetry.space_group_name_H-M   'P 1'
#
loop_
_entity.id
_entity.type
_entity.pdbx_description
1 polymer ?
#
loop_
_entity_poly.entity_id
_entity_poly.type
_entity_poly.pdbx_seq_one_letter_code
_entity_poly.pdbx_strand_id
1 'polypeptide(L)'
;MTHTRRAALQRIIAFGLAAVGCGGPATSGSRTPEGRDALAILGARIYPSSSEPPIANGAVIATDGLITSVGPRDGVRVPAGATVLDGAGLSVTAGFWNTHVHFTEAKWRPAESVPAAELTAALRAMLTRWGVVRVVDTGSLPPNTLALRRRIESGEVAGPQIMLASGSFVPVNGSPFYLLPSRLPELTSPEQAERAVDWILDLGGIDAIKLFTGSVASRQSIVVMPVEIVRAAVGAAHRRGKLVFSHPSNNAGALAALEGGVDVLAHTFPSGEWERELPRRMREANM
;
A
#
# COMPACT_ATOMS: atom_id res chain seq x y z
N MET A 1 16.45 10.78 60.17
CA MET A 1 17.78 11.33 59.87
C MET A 1 17.79 11.70 58.38
N THR A 2 17.31 12.89 58.00
CA THR A 2 18.12 14.11 57.75
C THR A 2 19.25 13.83 56.75
N HIS A 3 19.22 14.29 55.50
CA HIS A 3 19.27 15.71 55.14
C HIS A 3 18.71 16.03 53.73
N THR A 4 17.94 17.10 53.72
CA THR A 4 17.60 18.03 52.63
C THR A 4 18.75 19.00 52.31
N ARG A 5 18.79 19.53 51.07
CA ARG A 5 18.96 20.95 50.63
C ARG A 5 19.28 20.98 49.11
N ARG A 6 18.49 21.64 48.24
CA ARG A 6 18.41 23.11 47.93
C ARG A 6 19.77 23.67 47.46
N ALA A 7 19.92 24.62 46.55
CA ALA A 7 19.15 25.36 45.54
C ALA A 7 20.13 26.45 44.98
N ALA A 8 19.78 27.12 43.86
CA ALA A 8 20.25 28.44 43.35
C ALA A 8 20.76 28.31 41.89
N LEU A 9 20.26 28.97 40.83
CA LEU A 9 19.68 30.31 40.58
C LEU A 9 20.63 31.50 40.78
N GLN A 10 21.12 32.09 39.67
CA GLN A 10 21.34 33.53 39.38
C GLN A 10 22.05 33.64 38.00
N ARG A 11 21.52 34.29 36.93
CA ARG A 11 21.45 35.76 36.63
C ARG A 11 22.88 36.38 36.64
N ILE A 12 23.43 37.14 35.67
CA ILE A 12 23.04 38.29 34.81
C ILE A 12 24.22 38.44 33.77
N ILE A 13 24.15 38.92 32.51
CA ILE A 13 24.33 40.33 32.01
C ILE A 13 24.40 40.31 30.47
N ALA A 14 23.68 41.26 29.88
CA ALA A 14 23.65 41.61 28.46
C ALA A 14 24.82 42.52 28.06
N PHE A 15 25.22 42.48 26.78
CA PHE A 15 25.81 43.64 26.10
C PHE A 15 25.19 43.75 24.71
N GLY A 16 24.51 44.86 24.48
CA GLY A 16 23.97 45.24 23.18
C GLY A 16 25.01 45.96 22.33
N LEU A 17 24.84 45.88 21.02
CA LEU A 17 25.34 46.89 20.09
C LEU A 17 24.25 47.13 19.05
N ALA A 18 23.73 48.36 19.05
CA ALA A 18 22.76 48.84 18.09
C ALA A 18 23.49 49.30 16.81
N ALA A 19 22.98 48.91 15.65
CA ALA A 19 23.29 49.54 14.38
C ALA A 19 22.00 50.13 13.81
N VAL A 20 22.00 51.46 13.66
CA VAL A 20 20.94 52.25 13.04
C VAL A 20 21.12 52.16 11.52
N GLY A 21 20.11 51.67 10.82
CA GLY A 21 20.03 51.69 9.36
C GLY A 21 18.69 52.23 8.92
N CYS A 22 18.68 53.45 8.35
CA CYS A 22 17.53 54.04 7.69
C CYS A 22 17.26 53.33 6.35
N GLY A 23 16.01 52.90 6.11
CA GLY A 23 15.61 52.38 4.80
C GLY A 23 14.11 52.11 4.67
N GLY A 24 13.39 53.07 4.09
CA GLY A 24 12.14 52.93 3.30
C GLY A 24 10.87 52.33 3.95
N PRO A 25 9.66 52.82 3.61
CA PRO A 25 8.43 52.16 4.02
C PRO A 25 8.31 50.84 3.22
N ALA A 26 8.60 49.72 3.87
CA ALA A 26 8.21 48.41 3.37
C ALA A 26 6.68 48.36 3.40
N THR A 27 6.07 48.40 2.22
CA THR A 27 4.69 47.97 2.04
C THR A 27 4.61 46.53 2.50
N SER A 28 4.07 46.32 3.70
CA SER A 28 3.71 45.00 4.19
C SER A 28 2.58 44.46 3.33
N GLY A 29 2.94 43.85 2.20
CA GLY A 29 2.04 42.94 1.50
C GLY A 29 1.68 41.86 2.51
N SER A 30 0.45 41.92 3.02
CA SER A 30 -0.15 40.80 3.73
C SER A 30 -0.18 39.64 2.73
N ARG A 31 0.86 38.81 2.75
CA ARG A 31 0.71 37.44 2.31
C ARG A 31 -0.32 36.86 3.29
N THR A 32 -1.54 36.74 2.82
CA THR A 32 -2.50 35.77 3.35
C THR A 32 -1.69 34.50 3.60
N PRO A 33 -1.82 33.85 4.77
CA PRO A 33 -1.24 32.53 4.95
C PRO A 33 -1.68 31.72 3.74
N GLU A 34 -0.74 31.09 3.02
CA GLU A 34 -1.07 30.13 1.96
C GLU A 34 -2.15 29.22 2.55
N GLY A 35 -3.39 29.44 2.11
CA GLY A 35 -4.56 28.86 2.75
C GLY A 35 -4.44 27.37 2.54
N ARG A 36 -4.52 26.60 3.62
CA ARG A 36 -4.56 25.14 3.56
C ARG A 36 -5.50 24.71 2.43
N ASP A 37 -5.03 23.84 1.54
CA ASP A 37 -5.83 23.32 0.44
C ASP A 37 -7.01 22.54 1.03
N ALA A 38 -8.17 23.18 1.03
CA ALA A 38 -9.40 22.62 1.56
C ALA A 38 -10.36 22.31 0.41
N LEU A 39 -10.90 21.10 0.41
CA LEU A 39 -11.92 20.62 -0.51
C LEU A 39 -13.18 20.26 0.27
N ALA A 40 -14.33 20.68 -0.21
CA ALA A 40 -15.63 20.33 0.35
C ALA A 40 -16.52 19.74 -0.74
N ILE A 41 -16.94 18.48 -0.58
CA ILE A 41 -17.96 17.85 -1.42
C ILE A 41 -19.27 17.93 -0.65
N LEU A 42 -20.29 18.59 -1.21
CA LEU A 42 -21.52 18.93 -0.48
C LEU A 42 -22.75 18.38 -1.19
N GLY A 43 -23.71 17.83 -0.44
CA GLY A 43 -25.00 17.39 -0.97
C GLY A 43 -25.01 16.00 -1.61
N ALA A 44 -23.90 15.26 -1.52
CA ALA A 44 -23.80 13.92 -2.05
C ALA A 44 -24.46 12.87 -1.15
N ARG A 45 -24.77 11.71 -1.73
CA ARG A 45 -25.02 10.49 -0.96
C ARG A 45 -23.68 9.83 -0.62
N ILE A 46 -23.32 9.81 0.66
CA ILE A 46 -22.00 9.32 1.09
C ILE A 46 -22.11 7.90 1.63
N TYR A 47 -21.24 7.01 1.16
CA TYR A 47 -21.06 5.66 1.67
C TYR A 47 -19.77 5.61 2.52
N PRO A 48 -19.85 5.84 3.84
CA PRO A 48 -18.66 5.94 4.69
C PRO A 48 -18.00 4.57 4.95
N SER A 49 -18.80 3.50 5.02
CA SER A 49 -18.34 2.12 5.16
C SER A 49 -19.34 1.15 4.53
N SER A 50 -18.96 -0.11 4.36
CA SER A 50 -19.84 -1.16 3.81
C SER A 50 -20.88 -1.68 4.81
N SER A 51 -20.71 -1.38 6.09
CA SER A 51 -21.57 -1.86 7.18
C SER A 51 -22.56 -0.81 7.69
N GLU A 52 -22.46 0.43 7.22
CA GLU A 52 -23.30 1.54 7.65
C GLU A 52 -24.26 1.98 6.55
N PRO A 53 -25.46 2.49 6.91
CA PRO A 53 -26.35 3.10 5.93
C PRO A 53 -25.70 4.35 5.32
N PRO A 54 -26.00 4.68 4.06
CA PRO A 54 -25.46 5.88 3.43
C PRO A 54 -26.00 7.16 4.09
N ILE A 55 -25.16 8.18 4.18
CA ILE A 55 -25.55 9.53 4.62
C ILE A 55 -26.21 10.23 3.43
N ALA A 56 -27.51 10.45 3.52
CA ALA A 56 -28.23 11.28 2.56
C ALA A 56 -27.88 12.76 2.76
N ASN A 57 -27.76 13.53 1.66
CA ASN A 57 -27.40 14.95 1.69
C ASN A 57 -26.18 15.22 2.61
N GLY A 58 -25.10 14.48 2.38
CA GLY A 58 -23.90 14.51 3.19
C GLY A 58 -22.86 15.53 2.73
N ALA A 59 -21.86 15.75 3.58
CA ALA A 59 -20.67 16.52 3.27
C ALA A 59 -19.38 15.75 3.62
N VAL A 60 -18.37 15.87 2.76
CA VAL A 60 -16.99 15.45 3.00
C VAL A 60 -16.09 16.66 2.96
N ILE A 61 -15.27 16.85 4.00
CA ILE A 61 -14.24 17.89 4.04
C ILE A 61 -12.88 17.20 4.03
N ALA A 62 -12.03 17.63 3.11
CA ALA A 62 -10.61 17.31 3.12
C ALA A 62 -9.78 18.57 3.28
N THR A 63 -8.73 18.52 4.09
CA THR A 63 -7.77 19.61 4.30
C THR A 63 -6.38 19.00 4.21
N ASP A 64 -5.49 19.62 3.43
CA ASP A 64 -4.10 19.16 3.27
C ASP A 64 -4.02 17.68 2.83
N GLY A 65 -4.92 17.27 1.93
CA GLY A 65 -5.00 15.91 1.40
C GLY A 65 -5.61 14.85 2.34
N LEU A 66 -6.02 15.23 3.54
CA LEU A 66 -6.63 14.33 4.52
C LEU A 66 -8.11 14.63 4.73
N ILE A 67 -8.93 13.59 4.86
CA ILE A 67 -10.34 13.74 5.24
C ILE A 67 -10.40 14.19 6.70
N THR A 68 -10.97 15.36 6.96
CA THR A 68 -11.09 15.95 8.30
C THR A 68 -12.50 15.91 8.87
N SER A 69 -13.53 15.72 8.02
CA SER A 69 -14.91 15.59 8.46
C SER A 69 -15.77 14.87 7.43
N VAL A 70 -16.66 13.99 7.90
CA VAL A 70 -17.72 13.34 7.12
C VAL A 70 -19.00 13.36 7.94
N GLY A 71 -20.12 13.76 7.36
CA GLY A 71 -21.39 13.80 8.09
C GLY A 71 -22.55 14.36 7.28
N PRO A 72 -23.74 14.49 7.88
CA PRO A 72 -24.86 15.23 7.29
C PRO A 72 -24.43 16.67 6.96
N ARG A 73 -24.93 17.23 5.85
CA ARG A 73 -24.51 18.56 5.36
C ARG A 73 -24.57 19.66 6.42
N ASP A 74 -25.62 19.66 7.22
CA ASP A 74 -25.89 20.69 8.24
C ASP A 74 -25.04 20.51 9.51
N GLY A 75 -24.46 19.33 9.69
CA GLY A 75 -23.56 19.01 10.80
C GLY A 75 -22.08 19.28 10.51
N VAL A 76 -21.74 19.71 9.29
CA VAL A 76 -20.35 19.84 8.83
C VAL A 76 -20.02 21.30 8.50
N ARG A 77 -18.99 21.82 9.17
CA ARG A 77 -18.46 23.17 8.91
C ARG A 77 -17.53 23.15 7.71
N VAL A 78 -17.84 23.99 6.72
CA VAL A 78 -16.99 24.18 5.54
C VAL A 78 -15.90 25.22 5.89
N PRO A 79 -14.61 24.90 5.76
CA PRO A 79 -13.53 25.87 5.95
C PRO A 79 -13.65 27.06 5.00
N ALA A 80 -13.27 28.25 5.46
CA ALA A 80 -13.25 29.43 4.60
C ALA A 80 -12.22 29.24 3.47
N GLY A 81 -12.60 29.59 2.24
CA GLY A 81 -11.73 29.43 1.06
C GLY A 81 -11.64 28.00 0.52
N ALA A 82 -12.39 27.03 1.06
CA ALA A 82 -12.44 25.69 0.50
C ALA A 82 -12.98 25.69 -0.93
N THR A 83 -12.36 24.89 -1.80
CA THR A 83 -12.93 24.55 -3.10
C THR A 83 -14.18 23.70 -2.87
N VAL A 84 -15.32 24.14 -3.38
CA VAL A 84 -16.60 23.44 -3.19
C VAL A 84 -16.97 22.68 -4.45
N LEU A 85 -17.25 21.38 -4.30
CA LEU A 85 -17.83 20.52 -5.32
C LEU A 85 -19.29 20.24 -4.97
N ASP A 86 -20.18 20.51 -5.93
CA ASP A 86 -21.59 20.15 -5.82
C ASP A 86 -21.75 18.64 -6.05
N GLY A 87 -22.20 17.96 -5.01
CA GLY A 87 -22.46 16.52 -4.97
C GLY A 87 -23.92 16.16 -5.21
N ALA A 88 -24.81 17.13 -5.50
CA ALA A 88 -26.22 16.86 -5.71
C ALA A 88 -26.45 15.80 -6.80
N GLY A 89 -27.22 14.76 -6.48
CA GLY A 89 -27.47 13.63 -7.36
C GLY A 89 -26.30 12.65 -7.53
N LEU A 90 -25.12 12.94 -6.96
CA LEU A 90 -23.94 12.09 -6.99
C LEU A 90 -23.82 11.21 -5.75
N SER A 91 -22.95 10.21 -5.85
CA SER A 91 -22.55 9.35 -4.75
C SER A 91 -21.05 9.47 -4.49
N VAL A 92 -20.67 9.45 -3.22
CA VAL A 92 -19.27 9.47 -2.79
C VAL A 92 -18.97 8.17 -2.05
N THR A 93 -17.88 7.51 -2.46
CA THR A 93 -17.34 6.31 -1.81
C THR A 93 -15.87 6.55 -1.45
N ALA A 94 -15.29 5.64 -0.66
CA ALA A 94 -13.83 5.53 -0.60
C ALA A 94 -13.27 5.23 -2.01
N GLY A 95 -12.05 5.70 -2.28
CA GLY A 95 -11.32 5.30 -3.48
C GLY A 95 -11.01 3.80 -3.45
N PHE A 96 -11.04 3.17 -4.62
CA PHE A 96 -10.92 1.73 -4.72
C PHE A 96 -9.49 1.24 -4.54
N TRP A 97 -9.40 0.02 -4.01
CA TRP A 97 -8.16 -0.74 -3.93
C TRP A 97 -8.22 -1.86 -4.95
N ASN A 98 -7.15 -2.04 -5.72
CA ASN A 98 -6.96 -3.25 -6.51
C ASN A 98 -5.85 -4.09 -5.86
N THR A 99 -6.22 -5.21 -5.25
CA THR A 99 -5.31 -6.06 -4.47
C THR A 99 -4.48 -7.02 -5.32
N HIS A 100 -4.53 -6.91 -6.65
CA HIS A 100 -3.75 -7.76 -7.54
C HIS A 100 -3.44 -7.09 -8.89
N VAL A 101 -2.27 -6.47 -9.00
CA VAL A 101 -1.76 -5.92 -10.27
C VAL A 101 -0.36 -6.43 -10.59
N HIS A 102 0.06 -6.21 -11.85
CA HIS A 102 1.41 -6.47 -12.34
C HIS A 102 1.86 -5.34 -13.27
N PHE A 103 3.06 -4.80 -13.02
CA PHE A 103 3.75 -3.80 -13.84
C PHE A 103 4.87 -4.46 -14.67
N THR A 104 4.54 -5.53 -15.38
CA THR A 104 5.52 -6.39 -16.10
C THR A 104 5.63 -6.07 -17.60
N GLU A 105 4.64 -5.42 -18.20
CA GLU A 105 4.67 -4.99 -19.60
C GLU A 105 5.85 -4.03 -19.89
N ALA A 106 6.27 -3.96 -21.16
CA ALA A 106 7.40 -3.13 -21.58
C ALA A 106 7.19 -1.63 -21.31
N LYS A 107 5.96 -1.14 -21.39
CA LYS A 107 5.61 0.27 -21.14
C LYS A 107 5.95 0.76 -19.73
N TRP A 108 6.18 -0.16 -18.78
CA TRP A 108 6.54 0.17 -17.41
C TRP A 108 8.05 0.20 -17.17
N ARG A 109 8.88 -0.12 -18.17
CA ARG A 109 10.31 -0.45 -17.98
C ARG A 109 11.24 0.27 -18.98
N PRO A 110 12.39 0.81 -18.50
CA PRO A 110 12.75 1.02 -17.10
C PRO A 110 11.99 2.23 -16.51
N ALA A 111 11.24 2.01 -15.44
CA ALA A 111 10.41 3.04 -14.81
C ALA A 111 11.20 4.28 -14.38
N GLU A 112 12.51 4.18 -14.17
CA GLU A 112 13.38 5.30 -13.83
C GLU A 112 13.47 6.34 -14.97
N SER A 113 13.41 5.92 -16.24
CA SER A 113 13.66 6.82 -17.39
C SER A 113 12.49 6.98 -18.36
N VAL A 114 11.39 6.24 -18.19
CA VAL A 114 10.18 6.46 -19.00
C VAL A 114 9.64 7.88 -18.69
N PRO A 115 9.24 8.69 -19.69
CA PRO A 115 8.71 10.02 -19.44
C PRO A 115 7.51 10.00 -18.48
N ALA A 116 7.46 10.95 -17.55
CA ALA A 116 6.43 11.00 -16.50
C ALA A 116 5.00 11.06 -17.06
N ALA A 117 4.82 11.77 -18.18
CA ALA A 117 3.54 11.87 -18.88
C ALA A 117 3.07 10.51 -19.44
N GLU A 118 3.99 9.67 -19.93
CA GLU A 118 3.68 8.33 -20.44
C GLU A 118 3.28 7.38 -19.31
N LEU A 119 4.03 7.38 -18.20
CA LEU A 119 3.67 6.60 -17.01
C LEU A 119 2.32 7.04 -16.44
N THR A 120 2.09 8.35 -16.35
CA THR A 120 0.81 8.93 -15.90
C THR A 120 -0.34 8.48 -16.81
N ALA A 121 -0.16 8.55 -18.12
CA ALA A 121 -1.18 8.11 -19.08
C ALA A 121 -1.48 6.62 -18.95
N ALA A 122 -0.43 5.79 -18.79
CA ALA A 122 -0.57 4.34 -18.63
C ALA A 122 -1.25 3.96 -17.29
N LEU A 123 -0.87 4.59 -16.17
CA LEU A 123 -1.50 4.39 -14.86
C LEU A 123 -2.94 4.88 -14.86
N ARG A 124 -3.23 6.01 -15.50
CA ARG A 124 -4.60 6.50 -15.70
C ARG A 124 -5.42 5.51 -16.50
N ALA A 125 -4.84 4.95 -17.56
CA ALA A 125 -5.54 4.01 -18.41
C ALA A 125 -5.85 2.69 -17.70
N MET A 126 -4.92 2.20 -16.87
CA MET A 126 -5.08 0.93 -16.16
C MET A 126 -5.92 1.08 -14.88
N LEU A 127 -5.78 2.18 -14.14
CA LEU A 127 -6.18 2.27 -12.73
C LEU A 127 -7.00 3.52 -12.41
N THR A 128 -6.39 4.71 -12.42
CA THR A 128 -6.95 5.87 -11.69
C THR A 128 -8.21 6.45 -12.34
N ARG A 129 -8.42 6.31 -13.67
CA ARG A 129 -9.68 6.73 -14.31
C ARG A 129 -10.89 5.93 -13.84
N TRP A 130 -10.66 4.77 -13.24
CA TRP A 130 -11.70 3.87 -12.71
C TRP A 130 -11.88 4.03 -11.20
N GLY A 131 -11.25 5.03 -10.57
CA GLY A 131 -11.32 5.27 -9.13
C GLY A 131 -10.37 4.42 -8.29
N VAL A 132 -9.46 3.65 -8.91
CA VAL A 132 -8.43 2.89 -8.17
C VAL A 132 -7.30 3.82 -7.74
N VAL A 133 -7.18 4.01 -6.42
CA VAL A 133 -6.20 4.92 -5.81
C VAL A 133 -5.11 4.19 -5.02
N ARG A 134 -5.28 2.89 -4.79
CA ARG A 134 -4.30 2.02 -4.14
C ARG A 134 -4.23 0.67 -4.85
N VAL A 135 -3.03 0.12 -4.95
CA VAL A 135 -2.81 -1.19 -5.55
C VAL A 135 -1.83 -2.05 -4.76
N VAL A 136 -1.96 -3.37 -4.88
CA VAL A 136 -0.95 -4.34 -4.46
C VAL A 136 -0.36 -4.99 -5.71
N ASP A 137 0.91 -4.68 -5.99
CA ASP A 137 1.72 -5.39 -6.98
C ASP A 137 2.15 -6.73 -6.40
N THR A 138 1.84 -7.82 -7.10
CA THR A 138 1.98 -9.19 -6.58
C THR A 138 2.98 -10.05 -7.33
N GLY A 139 3.80 -9.46 -8.21
CA GLY A 139 4.74 -10.26 -8.99
C GLY A 139 5.66 -9.53 -9.96
N SER A 140 5.78 -8.20 -9.87
CA SER A 140 6.67 -7.44 -10.77
C SER A 140 8.12 -7.38 -10.29
N LEU A 141 9.01 -6.83 -11.13
CA LEU A 141 10.42 -6.69 -10.85
C LEU A 141 10.66 -5.61 -9.76
N PRO A 142 11.20 -5.94 -8.57
CA PRO A 142 11.19 -5.03 -7.42
C PRO A 142 11.94 -3.71 -7.67
N PRO A 143 13.16 -3.68 -8.24
CA PRO A 143 13.82 -2.41 -8.56
C PRO A 143 12.99 -1.48 -9.45
N ASN A 144 12.25 -2.04 -10.41
CA ASN A 144 11.41 -1.27 -11.31
C ASN A 144 10.16 -0.73 -10.63
N THR A 145 9.44 -1.57 -9.88
CA THR A 145 8.25 -1.11 -9.14
C THR A 145 8.63 -0.09 -8.07
N LEU A 146 9.77 -0.25 -7.40
CA LEU A 146 10.26 0.74 -6.43
C LEU A 146 10.62 2.07 -7.09
N ALA A 147 11.19 2.06 -8.30
CA ALA A 147 11.41 3.28 -9.08
C ALA A 147 10.09 3.98 -9.45
N LEU A 148 9.11 3.22 -9.96
CA LEU A 148 7.78 3.73 -10.27
C LEU A 148 7.11 4.35 -9.02
N ARG A 149 7.15 3.62 -7.90
CA ARG A 149 6.60 4.06 -6.62
C ARG A 149 7.22 5.37 -6.15
N ARG A 150 8.56 5.48 -6.16
CA ARG A 150 9.25 6.73 -5.76
C ARG A 150 8.81 7.94 -6.58
N ARG A 151 8.65 7.77 -7.89
CA ARG A 151 8.20 8.85 -8.79
C ARG A 151 6.73 9.23 -8.59
N ILE A 152 5.90 8.29 -8.14
CA ILE A 152 4.53 8.58 -7.73
C ILE A 152 4.52 9.32 -6.39
N GLU A 153 5.28 8.84 -5.40
CA GLU A 153 5.34 9.42 -4.05
C GLU A 153 5.97 10.82 -4.03
N SER A 154 6.87 11.13 -4.98
CA SER A 154 7.42 12.47 -5.16
C SER A 154 6.47 13.45 -5.87
N GLY A 155 5.36 12.95 -6.44
CA GLY A 155 4.42 13.73 -7.25
C GLY A 155 4.84 13.96 -8.70
N GLU A 156 5.98 13.41 -9.14
CA GLU A 156 6.44 13.51 -10.53
C GLU A 156 5.49 12.78 -11.50
N VAL A 157 4.98 11.61 -11.09
CA VAL A 157 4.04 10.78 -11.85
C VAL A 157 2.72 10.73 -11.11
N ALA A 158 1.61 11.10 -11.76
CA ALA A 158 0.30 10.94 -11.16
C ALA A 158 -0.15 9.47 -11.23
N GLY A 159 -0.34 8.84 -10.06
CA GLY A 159 -0.62 7.41 -9.96
C GLY A 159 -1.25 7.02 -8.62
N PRO A 160 -1.67 5.74 -8.48
CA PRO A 160 -2.14 5.21 -7.21
C PRO A 160 -0.96 4.94 -6.27
N GLN A 161 -1.23 4.83 -4.96
CA GLN A 161 -0.22 4.31 -4.04
C GLN A 161 0.01 2.82 -4.33
N ILE A 162 1.27 2.40 -4.31
CA ILE A 162 1.67 1.02 -4.65
C ILE A 162 2.21 0.35 -3.39
N MET A 163 1.58 -0.75 -3.00
CA MET A 163 2.17 -1.74 -2.10
C MET A 163 2.82 -2.85 -2.93
N LEU A 164 4.00 -3.31 -2.52
CA LEU A 164 4.74 -4.33 -3.25
C LEU A 164 4.85 -5.64 -2.44
N ALA A 165 4.18 -6.69 -2.92
CA ALA A 165 4.39 -8.06 -2.50
C ALA A 165 5.45 -8.72 -3.40
N SER A 166 6.61 -9.04 -2.83
CA SER A 166 7.80 -9.47 -3.58
C SER A 166 8.26 -10.89 -3.26
N GLY A 167 9.42 -11.30 -3.79
CA GLY A 167 9.98 -12.63 -3.64
C GLY A 167 9.51 -13.58 -4.74
N SER A 168 8.19 -13.71 -4.93
CA SER A 168 7.57 -14.64 -5.89
C SER A 168 8.20 -16.04 -5.81
N PHE A 169 8.41 -16.53 -4.59
CA PHE A 169 9.15 -17.75 -4.34
C PHE A 169 8.35 -18.99 -4.72
N VAL A 170 9.01 -19.96 -5.35
CA VAL A 170 8.40 -21.21 -5.85
C VAL A 170 9.06 -22.43 -5.21
N PRO A 171 8.40 -23.61 -5.20
CA PRO A 171 9.09 -24.86 -4.88
C PRO A 171 10.11 -25.23 -5.97
N VAL A 172 10.98 -26.18 -5.67
CA VAL A 172 11.96 -26.73 -6.63
C VAL A 172 11.25 -27.24 -7.89
N ASN A 173 11.77 -26.85 -9.07
CA ASN A 173 11.11 -27.09 -10.37
C ASN A 173 9.69 -26.53 -10.48
N GLY A 174 9.32 -25.59 -9.61
CA GLY A 174 7.99 -25.01 -9.52
C GLY A 174 7.82 -23.71 -10.29
N SER A 175 8.78 -23.27 -11.10
CA SER A 175 8.58 -22.06 -11.91
C SER A 175 7.40 -22.25 -12.88
N PRO A 176 6.41 -21.34 -12.92
CA PRO A 176 5.26 -21.49 -13.81
C PRO A 176 5.66 -21.59 -15.29
N PHE A 177 5.07 -22.54 -16.03
CA PHE A 177 5.48 -22.82 -17.41
C PHE A 177 5.32 -21.62 -18.36
N TYR A 178 4.37 -20.73 -18.06
CA TYR A 178 4.08 -19.55 -18.86
C TYR A 178 5.07 -18.40 -18.66
N LEU A 179 6.02 -18.53 -17.72
CA LEU A 179 7.12 -17.59 -17.53
C LEU A 179 8.40 -18.00 -18.25
N LEU A 180 8.46 -19.23 -18.79
CA LEU A 180 9.66 -19.74 -19.45
C LEU A 180 10.06 -18.87 -20.67
N PRO A 181 11.37 -18.66 -20.90
CA PRO A 181 12.50 -19.31 -20.21
C PRO A 181 12.89 -18.68 -18.86
N SER A 182 12.20 -17.62 -18.40
CA SER A 182 12.45 -17.02 -17.09
C SER A 182 12.07 -17.99 -15.97
N ARG A 183 12.85 -17.98 -14.89
CA ARG A 183 12.59 -18.78 -13.69
C ARG A 183 12.42 -17.88 -12.48
N LEU A 184 11.56 -18.29 -11.56
CA LEU A 184 11.36 -17.67 -10.27
C LEU A 184 12.33 -18.26 -9.23
N PRO A 185 12.64 -17.56 -8.14
CA PRO A 185 13.56 -18.06 -7.13
C PRO A 185 12.98 -19.28 -6.40
N GLU A 186 13.72 -20.39 -6.44
CA GLU A 186 13.31 -21.66 -5.83
C GLU A 186 13.73 -21.75 -4.35
N LEU A 187 12.84 -22.26 -3.50
CA LEU A 187 13.12 -22.58 -2.10
C LEU A 187 13.22 -24.10 -1.92
N THR A 188 14.34 -24.55 -1.37
CA THR A 188 14.69 -25.96 -1.21
C THR A 188 14.63 -26.42 0.25
N SER A 189 14.75 -25.51 1.22
CA SER A 189 14.69 -25.82 2.66
C SER A 189 14.10 -24.66 3.48
N PRO A 190 13.64 -24.93 4.71
CA PRO A 190 13.21 -23.89 5.66
C PRO A 190 14.25 -22.79 5.88
N GLU A 191 15.52 -23.16 6.09
CA GLU A 191 16.59 -22.21 6.37
C GLU A 191 16.89 -21.34 5.13
N GLN A 192 16.78 -21.91 3.92
CA GLN A 192 16.89 -21.12 2.70
C GLN A 192 15.72 -20.15 2.56
N ALA A 193 14.51 -20.57 2.92
CA ALA A 193 13.32 -19.73 2.89
C ALA A 193 13.46 -18.49 3.78
N GLU A 194 13.94 -18.68 5.02
CA GLU A 194 14.18 -17.54 5.93
C GLU A 194 15.21 -16.57 5.35
N ARG A 195 16.36 -17.07 4.89
CA ARG A 195 17.41 -16.22 4.30
C ARG A 195 16.93 -15.48 3.05
N ALA A 196 16.13 -16.12 2.21
CA ALA A 196 15.63 -15.51 0.98
C ALA A 196 14.60 -14.41 1.29
N VAL A 197 13.75 -14.61 2.29
CA VAL A 197 12.80 -13.60 2.77
C VAL A 197 13.55 -12.41 3.40
N ASP A 198 14.53 -12.66 4.26
CA ASP A 198 15.31 -11.58 4.86
C ASP A 198 16.04 -10.77 3.78
N TRP A 199 16.68 -11.45 2.82
CA TRP A 199 17.39 -10.81 1.71
C TRP A 199 16.49 -9.90 0.87
N ILE A 200 15.28 -10.34 0.49
CA ILE A 200 14.39 -9.51 -0.32
C ILE A 200 13.86 -8.32 0.48
N LEU A 201 13.59 -8.50 1.78
CA LEU A 201 13.13 -7.42 2.64
C LEU A 201 14.23 -6.37 2.91
N ASP A 202 15.49 -6.79 2.93
CA ASP A 202 16.66 -5.92 3.11
C ASP A 202 16.91 -5.00 1.91
N LEU A 203 16.31 -5.26 0.74
CA LEU A 203 16.29 -4.30 -0.37
C LEU A 203 15.57 -2.99 -0.02
N GLY A 204 14.67 -3.03 0.97
CA GLY A 204 13.84 -1.89 1.37
C GLY A 204 12.63 -1.68 0.46
N GLY A 205 11.57 -1.07 1.01
CA GLY A 205 10.35 -0.73 0.27
C GLY A 205 9.45 -1.92 -0.09
N ILE A 206 9.73 -3.12 0.42
CA ILE A 206 8.87 -4.30 0.29
C ILE A 206 7.82 -4.31 1.40
N ASP A 207 6.55 -4.46 1.02
CA ASP A 207 5.41 -4.39 1.95
C ASP A 207 4.87 -5.78 2.33
N ALA A 208 5.10 -6.78 1.47
CA ALA A 208 4.67 -8.16 1.69
C ALA A 208 5.56 -9.16 0.93
N ILE A 209 5.43 -10.45 1.26
CA ILE A 209 6.07 -11.55 0.55
C ILE A 209 5.03 -12.32 -0.26
N LYS A 210 5.43 -12.87 -1.40
CA LYS A 210 4.61 -13.71 -2.27
C LYS A 210 5.24 -15.10 -2.40
N LEU A 211 4.44 -16.12 -2.12
CA LEU A 211 4.76 -17.52 -2.33
C LEU A 211 3.86 -18.12 -3.42
N PHE A 212 4.36 -19.14 -4.10
CA PHE A 212 3.58 -20.03 -4.95
C PHE A 212 3.44 -21.38 -4.25
N THR A 213 2.47 -21.49 -3.34
CA THR A 213 2.30 -22.70 -2.52
C THR A 213 1.71 -23.88 -3.31
N GLY A 214 1.05 -23.60 -4.43
CA GLY A 214 0.88 -24.57 -5.50
C GLY A 214 1.15 -23.86 -6.82
N SER A 215 2.17 -24.31 -7.54
CA SER A 215 2.65 -23.64 -8.73
C SER A 215 2.41 -24.49 -9.98
N VAL A 216 1.83 -23.89 -11.02
CA VAL A 216 1.53 -24.54 -12.31
C VAL A 216 2.81 -24.71 -13.14
N ALA A 217 3.64 -25.69 -12.78
CA ALA A 217 4.93 -25.97 -13.42
C ALA A 217 4.78 -26.51 -14.86
N SER A 218 3.62 -27.10 -15.20
CA SER A 218 3.26 -27.45 -16.57
C SER A 218 1.74 -27.43 -16.75
N ARG A 219 1.25 -27.58 -17.99
CA ARG A 219 -0.20 -27.70 -18.26
C ARG A 219 -0.87 -28.88 -17.55
N GLN A 220 -0.10 -29.83 -17.03
CA GLN A 220 -0.58 -31.05 -16.39
C GLN A 220 -0.07 -31.23 -14.96
N SER A 221 0.73 -30.30 -14.43
CA SER A 221 1.33 -30.47 -13.09
C SER A 221 1.28 -29.19 -12.27
N ILE A 222 0.90 -29.38 -11.01
CA ILE A 222 0.99 -28.38 -9.97
C ILE A 222 1.96 -28.91 -8.92
N VAL A 223 3.05 -28.19 -8.70
CA VAL A 223 4.05 -28.52 -7.67
C VAL A 223 3.66 -27.78 -6.40
N VAL A 224 3.44 -28.53 -5.32
CA VAL A 224 3.06 -27.98 -4.01
C VAL A 224 4.31 -27.68 -3.21
N MET A 225 4.37 -26.49 -2.62
CA MET A 225 5.45 -26.11 -1.72
C MET A 225 5.30 -26.85 -0.38
N PRO A 226 6.36 -27.51 0.14
CA PRO A 226 6.31 -28.16 1.45
C PRO A 226 5.94 -27.18 2.57
N VAL A 227 5.07 -27.61 3.48
CA VAL A 227 4.49 -26.76 4.54
C VAL A 227 5.55 -26.16 5.45
N GLU A 228 6.62 -26.90 5.74
CA GLU A 228 7.75 -26.43 6.53
C GLU A 228 8.51 -25.27 5.86
N ILE A 229 8.59 -25.27 4.53
CA ILE A 229 9.18 -24.15 3.75
C ILE A 229 8.24 -22.95 3.78
N VAL A 230 6.93 -23.17 3.59
CA VAL A 230 5.91 -22.11 3.71
C VAL A 230 5.97 -21.46 5.09
N ARG A 231 5.96 -22.27 6.16
CA ARG A 231 5.98 -21.80 7.55
C ARG A 231 7.25 -21.03 7.88
N ALA A 232 8.41 -21.45 7.36
CA ALA A 232 9.66 -20.73 7.55
C ALA A 232 9.64 -19.36 6.86
N ALA A 233 9.17 -19.29 5.60
CA ALA A 233 9.01 -18.03 4.88
C ALA A 233 8.03 -17.07 5.59
N VAL A 234 6.88 -17.60 6.05
CA VAL A 234 5.88 -16.85 6.82
C VAL A 234 6.47 -16.34 8.12
N GLY A 235 7.15 -17.20 8.90
CA GLY A 235 7.78 -16.81 10.15
C GLY A 235 8.80 -15.68 9.97
N ALA A 236 9.64 -15.74 8.92
CA ALA A 236 10.58 -14.68 8.59
C ALA A 236 9.88 -13.36 8.23
N ALA A 237 8.83 -13.40 7.41
CA ALA A 237 8.05 -12.22 7.04
C ALA A 237 7.35 -11.59 8.25
N HIS A 238 6.69 -12.40 9.09
CA HIS A 238 5.99 -11.94 10.29
C HIS A 238 6.93 -11.33 11.33
N ARG A 239 8.16 -11.86 11.51
CA ARG A 239 9.19 -11.23 12.36
C ARG A 239 9.55 -9.81 11.91
N ARG A 240 9.34 -9.50 10.63
CA ARG A 240 9.57 -8.18 10.01
C ARG A 240 8.27 -7.37 9.86
N GLY A 241 7.16 -7.86 10.42
CA GLY A 241 5.84 -7.21 10.36
C GLY A 241 5.23 -7.18 8.96
N LYS A 242 5.57 -8.16 8.11
CA LYS A 242 5.13 -8.23 6.70
C LYS A 242 4.13 -9.35 6.50
N LEU A 243 3.09 -9.07 5.72
CA LEU A 243 2.12 -10.08 5.31
C LEU A 243 2.69 -11.00 4.23
N VAL A 244 2.12 -12.19 4.10
CA VAL A 244 2.43 -13.17 3.07
C VAL A 244 1.21 -13.47 2.22
N PHE A 245 1.38 -13.35 0.92
CA PHE A 245 0.43 -13.71 -0.12
C PHE A 245 0.79 -15.08 -0.69
N SER A 246 -0.20 -15.87 -1.08
CA SER A 246 0.01 -17.13 -1.80
C SER A 246 -0.67 -17.18 -3.17
N HIS A 247 -0.03 -17.83 -4.13
CA HIS A 247 -0.62 -18.43 -5.31
C HIS A 247 -0.80 -19.94 -5.06
N PRO A 248 -2.03 -20.43 -4.78
CA PRO A 248 -2.24 -21.83 -4.38
C PRO A 248 -2.50 -22.81 -5.54
N SER A 249 -3.08 -22.37 -6.66
CA SER A 249 -3.45 -23.18 -7.86
C SER A 249 -4.32 -24.44 -7.68
N ASN A 250 -4.40 -25.09 -6.51
CA ASN A 250 -5.28 -26.23 -6.19
C ASN A 250 -5.54 -26.35 -4.67
N ASN A 251 -6.34 -27.34 -4.26
CA ASN A 251 -6.63 -27.62 -2.83
C ASN A 251 -5.35 -27.88 -2.01
N ALA A 252 -4.42 -28.68 -2.51
CA ALA A 252 -3.21 -29.03 -1.78
C ALA A 252 -2.30 -27.80 -1.51
N GLY A 253 -2.16 -26.92 -2.50
CA GLY A 253 -1.45 -25.64 -2.34
C GLY A 253 -2.19 -24.67 -1.41
N ALA A 254 -3.52 -24.68 -1.40
CA ALA A 254 -4.31 -23.88 -0.47
C ALA A 254 -4.18 -24.37 0.98
N LEU A 255 -4.21 -25.69 1.19
CA LEU A 255 -3.95 -26.32 2.49
C LEU A 255 -2.52 -26.02 2.96
N ALA A 256 -1.53 -26.11 2.08
CA ALA A 256 -0.16 -25.76 2.42
C ALA A 256 -0.01 -24.29 2.82
N ALA A 257 -0.74 -23.38 2.16
CA ALA A 257 -0.79 -21.96 2.54
C ALA A 257 -1.42 -21.77 3.93
N LEU A 258 -2.57 -22.39 4.17
CA LEU A 258 -3.28 -22.33 5.45
C LEU A 258 -2.43 -22.88 6.60
N GLU A 259 -1.87 -24.08 6.45
CA GLU A 259 -1.06 -24.74 7.49
C GLU A 259 0.30 -24.09 7.70
N GLY A 260 0.80 -23.39 6.68
CA GLY A 260 2.00 -22.57 6.74
C GLY A 260 1.79 -21.19 7.36
N GLY A 261 0.53 -20.76 7.57
CA GLY A 261 0.20 -19.47 8.18
C GLY A 261 0.22 -18.27 7.22
N VAL A 262 -0.02 -18.50 5.93
CA VAL A 262 -0.15 -17.42 4.93
C VAL A 262 -1.34 -16.51 5.28
N ASP A 263 -1.21 -15.21 5.05
CA ASP A 263 -2.23 -14.20 5.36
C ASP A 263 -3.26 -14.02 4.24
N VAL A 264 -2.86 -14.11 2.97
CA VAL A 264 -3.75 -13.80 1.82
C VAL A 264 -3.62 -14.82 0.69
N LEU A 265 -4.72 -15.44 0.26
CA LEU A 265 -4.78 -16.15 -1.02
C LEU A 265 -5.03 -15.14 -2.15
N ALA A 266 -4.02 -14.87 -2.98
CA ALA A 266 -4.18 -13.88 -4.06
C ALA A 266 -4.94 -14.43 -5.28
N HIS A 267 -5.12 -15.74 -5.36
CA HIS A 267 -5.92 -16.37 -6.39
C HIS A 267 -6.86 -17.38 -5.76
N THR A 268 -8.09 -17.40 -6.28
CA THR A 268 -8.89 -18.62 -6.24
C THR A 268 -8.23 -19.66 -7.15
N PHE A 269 -8.47 -20.93 -6.88
CA PHE A 269 -7.88 -22.01 -7.66
C PHE A 269 -8.98 -22.79 -8.38
N PRO A 270 -8.87 -22.99 -9.71
CA PRO A 270 -9.84 -23.77 -10.46
C PRO A 270 -9.56 -25.28 -10.40
N SER A 271 -10.66 -26.05 -10.50
CA SER A 271 -10.80 -27.50 -10.75
C SER A 271 -10.64 -28.48 -9.58
N GLY A 272 -11.71 -29.25 -9.34
CA GLY A 272 -11.87 -30.25 -8.27
C GLY A 272 -13.04 -29.92 -7.33
N GLU A 273 -13.52 -30.90 -6.55
CA GLU A 273 -14.39 -30.57 -5.43
C GLU A 273 -13.63 -29.69 -4.44
N TRP A 274 -14.20 -28.53 -4.12
CA TRP A 274 -13.68 -27.67 -3.07
C TRP A 274 -13.83 -28.38 -1.74
N GLU A 275 -12.77 -28.38 -0.93
CA GLU A 275 -12.91 -28.75 0.47
C GLU A 275 -13.84 -27.73 1.15
N ARG A 276 -15.09 -28.14 1.41
CA ARG A 276 -16.14 -27.24 1.93
C ARG A 276 -15.78 -26.61 3.27
N GLU A 277 -14.89 -27.25 4.01
CA GLU A 277 -14.38 -26.77 5.29
C GLU A 277 -13.31 -25.68 5.16
N LEU A 278 -12.69 -25.52 3.99
CA LEU A 278 -11.58 -24.59 3.79
C LEU A 278 -11.92 -23.14 4.17
N PRO A 279 -13.06 -22.55 3.74
CA PRO A 279 -13.43 -21.18 4.17
C PRO A 279 -13.60 -21.04 5.68
N ARG A 280 -14.17 -22.06 6.36
CA ARG A 280 -14.32 -22.05 7.82
C ARG A 280 -12.94 -22.09 8.49
N ARG A 281 -12.05 -22.98 8.04
CA ARG A 281 -10.69 -23.12 8.58
C ARG A 281 -9.85 -21.86 8.34
N MET A 282 -9.98 -21.21 7.18
CA MET A 282 -9.32 -19.93 6.89
C MET A 282 -9.77 -18.85 7.88
N ARG A 283 -11.08 -18.73 8.11
CA ARG A 283 -11.62 -17.77 9.10
C ARG A 283 -11.11 -18.05 10.52
N GLU A 284 -11.04 -19.32 10.92
CA GLU A 284 -10.50 -19.72 12.24
C GLU A 284 -9.01 -19.43 12.39
N ALA A 285 -8.27 -19.43 11.28
CA ALA A 285 -6.87 -19.08 11.22
C ALA A 285 -6.60 -17.57 11.06
N ASN A 286 -7.64 -16.73 10.98
CA ASN A 286 -7.55 -15.30 10.67
C ASN A 286 -6.85 -15.00 9.33
N MET A 287 -7.13 -15.84 8.32
CA MET A 287 -6.73 -15.66 6.92
C MET A 287 -7.84 -15.01 6.09
#